data_AF-A0A851GHH0-F1
#
_entry.id   AF-A0A851GHH0-F1
#
_cell.length_a   1.000
_cell.length_b   1.000
_cell.length_c   1.000
_cell.angle_alpha   90.00
_cell.angle_beta   90.00
_cell.angle_gamma   90.00
#
_symmetry.space_group_name_H-M   'P 1'
#
loop_
_entity.id
_entity.type
_entity.pdbx_description
1 polymer ?
#
loop_
_entity_poly.entity_id
_entity_poly.type
_entity_poly.pdbx_seq_one_letter_code
_entity_poly.pdbx_strand_id
1 'polypeptide(L)'
;MKQFIIHAFSLAALTTAQAAITSTSNGNYTDGSTWDGGNPPTNGEDYIIQHNVEHAANGTYSLAGDSVTINSGYLRFTGNAPSSSASNITVNNLALNGGRLDFRSSNQYARTMNLVSGFNVSTDSQIRIGDGGEQFVMNVSLQGNITGSGNLNFVSNGGNGSDDKMNLNITSANLGYSGNWSINSIDSGYGYLYANSANALGSGSLTLNTRSALVAGATTSLDSLQGVTLTTSTSILQLTNAWVNHAASLNMQAGTLDLADSDSIIGDFSINGNSLAADTYDSAALSALGFGGNFTGTGTITVIPEPSSAVLGSLGIFGILLRRKR
;
A
#
# COMPACT_ATOMS: atom_id res chain seq x y z
N MET A 1 -64.05 18.24 33.87
CA MET A 1 -63.03 17.72 32.95
C MET A 1 -61.68 18.28 33.35
N LYS A 2 -60.77 17.44 33.87
CA LYS A 2 -59.38 17.83 34.19
C LYS A 2 -58.47 17.17 33.16
N GLN A 3 -57.77 17.98 32.35
CA GLN A 3 -56.77 17.51 31.40
C GLN A 3 -55.48 17.13 32.15
N PHE A 4 -55.01 15.91 31.97
CA PHE A 4 -53.68 15.47 32.38
C PHE A 4 -52.71 15.71 31.22
N ILE A 5 -51.75 16.61 31.41
CA ILE A 5 -50.63 16.81 30.48
C ILE A 5 -49.52 15.87 30.92
N ILE A 6 -49.33 14.77 30.18
CA ILE A 6 -48.20 13.86 30.37
C ILE A 6 -47.00 14.47 29.64
N HIS A 7 -46.02 14.97 30.38
CA HIS A 7 -44.72 15.36 29.85
C HIS A 7 -43.89 14.09 29.65
N ALA A 8 -43.74 13.66 28.40
CA ALA A 8 -42.78 12.64 28.04
C ALA A 8 -41.37 13.26 28.07
N PHE A 9 -40.61 12.97 29.13
CA PHE A 9 -39.18 13.25 29.17
C PHE A 9 -38.46 12.21 28.31
N SER A 10 -37.98 12.60 27.13
CA SER A 10 -37.02 11.79 26.36
C SER A 10 -35.68 11.84 27.09
N LEU A 11 -35.34 10.75 27.76
CA LEU A 11 -34.02 10.56 28.39
C LEU A 11 -33.00 10.34 27.27
N ALA A 12 -32.36 11.40 26.78
CA ALA A 12 -31.22 11.28 25.89
C ALA A 12 -30.06 10.69 26.70
N ALA A 13 -29.74 9.42 26.50
CA ALA A 13 -28.54 8.83 27.06
C ALA A 13 -27.33 9.53 26.43
N LEU A 14 -26.64 10.37 27.20
CA LEU A 14 -25.30 10.82 26.83
C LEU A 14 -24.39 9.59 26.94
N THR A 15 -24.03 9.00 25.81
CA THR A 15 -22.86 8.14 25.74
C THR A 15 -21.64 9.05 25.87
N THR A 16 -21.03 9.09 27.06
CA THR A 16 -19.72 9.69 27.21
C THR A 16 -18.76 8.91 26.32
N ALA A 17 -18.26 9.55 25.26
CA ALA A 17 -17.19 8.98 24.47
C ALA A 17 -16.02 8.70 25.42
N GLN A 18 -15.65 7.45 25.53
CA GLN A 18 -14.51 7.05 26.35
C GLN A 18 -13.24 7.67 25.74
N ALA A 19 -12.40 8.25 26.60
CA ALA A 19 -11.12 8.77 26.13
C ALA A 19 -10.23 7.62 25.69
N ALA A 20 -9.58 7.76 24.53
CA ALA A 20 -8.65 6.76 24.04
C ALA A 20 -7.43 6.60 24.97
N ILE A 21 -6.98 5.36 25.14
CA ILE A 21 -5.83 4.98 25.96
C ILE A 21 -4.57 5.11 25.12
N THR A 22 -3.55 5.80 25.64
CA THR A 22 -2.35 6.15 24.86
C THR A 22 -1.11 5.43 25.38
N SER A 23 -0.22 4.98 24.48
CA SER A 23 1.07 4.44 24.91
C SER A 23 1.98 5.55 25.45
N THR A 24 2.49 5.39 26.68
CA THR A 24 3.33 6.37 27.38
C THR A 24 4.82 6.09 27.27
N SER A 25 5.19 4.89 26.82
CA SER A 25 6.57 4.47 26.61
C SER A 25 6.67 3.40 25.54
N ASN A 26 7.90 3.08 25.12
CA ASN A 26 8.14 1.88 24.34
C ASN A 26 7.80 0.64 25.19
N GLY A 27 7.31 -0.43 24.58
CA GLY A 27 6.97 -1.64 25.33
C GLY A 27 6.25 -2.70 24.52
N ASN A 28 5.67 -3.66 25.23
CA ASN A 28 4.84 -4.69 24.63
C ASN A 28 3.37 -4.24 24.65
N TYR A 29 2.63 -4.56 23.59
CA TYR A 29 1.21 -4.26 23.48
C TYR A 29 0.44 -4.84 24.68
N THR A 30 0.78 -6.05 25.14
CA THR A 30 0.08 -6.72 26.26
C THR A 30 0.64 -6.35 27.65
N ASP A 31 1.56 -5.39 27.75
CA ASP A 31 2.11 -4.93 29.03
C ASP A 31 1.38 -3.66 29.47
N GLY A 32 0.72 -3.70 30.62
CA GLY A 32 -0.02 -2.56 31.15
C GLY A 32 0.83 -1.35 31.47
N SER A 33 2.13 -1.52 31.72
CA SER A 33 3.04 -0.40 31.96
C SER A 33 3.34 0.43 30.70
N THR A 34 3.00 -0.08 29.52
CA THR A 34 3.12 0.64 28.24
C THR A 34 2.05 1.74 28.09
N TRP A 35 0.95 1.67 28.84
CA TRP A 35 -0.28 2.45 28.60
C TRP A 35 -0.58 3.40 29.77
N ASP A 36 -1.14 4.58 29.48
CA ASP A 36 -1.51 5.59 30.49
C ASP A 36 -2.57 5.12 31.50
N GLY A 37 -3.37 4.10 31.15
CA GLY A 37 -4.28 3.42 32.06
C GLY A 37 -3.63 2.41 33.01
N GLY A 38 -2.34 2.12 32.87
CA GLY A 38 -1.60 1.14 33.67
C GLY A 38 -2.05 -0.31 33.51
N ASN A 39 -2.94 -0.57 32.54
CA ASN A 39 -3.54 -1.87 32.27
C ASN A 39 -3.28 -2.28 30.82
N PRO A 40 -3.14 -3.58 30.53
CA PRO A 40 -2.98 -4.05 29.17
C PRO A 40 -4.26 -3.78 28.35
N PRO A 41 -4.17 -3.70 27.02
CA PRO A 41 -5.31 -3.45 26.16
C PRO A 41 -6.39 -4.51 26.28
N THR A 42 -7.64 -4.06 26.26
CA THR A 42 -8.88 -4.85 26.32
C THR A 42 -9.85 -4.41 25.24
N ASN A 43 -10.81 -5.26 24.88
CA ASN A 43 -11.90 -4.83 23.98
C ASN A 43 -12.82 -3.82 24.67
N GLY A 44 -13.50 -3.00 23.88
CA GLY A 44 -14.35 -1.89 24.37
C GLY A 44 -13.63 -0.54 24.47
N GLU A 45 -12.33 -0.50 24.17
CA GLU A 45 -11.48 0.68 24.30
C GLU A 45 -10.78 1.01 22.98
N ASP A 46 -10.52 2.29 22.75
CA ASP A 46 -9.73 2.79 21.64
C ASP A 46 -8.28 3.03 22.09
N TYR A 47 -7.31 2.59 21.30
CA TYR A 47 -5.89 2.71 21.63
C TYR A 47 -5.13 3.61 20.65
N ILE A 48 -4.27 4.47 21.20
CA ILE A 48 -3.37 5.34 20.44
C ILE A 48 -1.92 4.96 20.72
N ILE A 49 -1.20 4.61 19.67
CA ILE A 49 0.23 4.33 19.71
C ILE A 49 1.00 5.62 19.38
N GLN A 50 1.74 6.13 20.37
CA GLN A 50 2.67 7.25 20.23
C GLN A 50 4.14 6.79 20.28
N HIS A 51 4.40 5.63 20.87
CA HIS A 51 5.72 5.06 21.09
C HIS A 51 5.91 3.75 20.32
N ASN A 52 7.07 3.11 20.46
CA ASN A 52 7.36 1.83 19.82
C ASN A 52 6.72 0.68 20.61
N VAL A 53 5.69 0.05 20.04
CA VAL A 53 4.94 -1.02 20.68
C VAL A 53 5.08 -2.30 19.88
N GLU A 54 5.40 -3.40 20.55
CA GLU A 54 5.60 -4.71 19.93
C GLU A 54 4.55 -5.74 20.38
N HIS A 55 4.19 -6.66 19.50
CA HIS A 55 3.34 -7.80 19.81
C HIS A 55 3.90 -9.07 19.17
N ALA A 56 3.94 -10.16 19.94
CA ALA A 56 4.38 -11.46 19.44
C ALA A 56 3.28 -12.08 18.55
N ALA A 57 3.63 -12.39 17.31
CA ALA A 57 2.69 -12.71 16.24
C ALA A 57 2.85 -14.15 15.76
N ASN A 58 2.38 -15.14 16.54
CA ASN A 58 2.44 -16.54 16.16
C ASN A 58 1.03 -17.13 16.01
N GLY A 59 0.71 -17.63 14.82
CA GLY A 59 -0.60 -18.22 14.54
C GLY A 59 -1.67 -17.17 14.27
N THR A 60 -2.93 -17.49 14.57
CA THR A 60 -4.07 -16.58 14.34
C THR A 60 -4.41 -15.82 15.63
N TYR A 61 -4.42 -14.50 15.58
CA TYR A 61 -4.79 -13.67 16.73
C TYR A 61 -5.45 -12.35 16.32
N SER A 62 -6.29 -11.83 17.23
CA SER A 62 -6.88 -10.50 17.14
C SER A 62 -6.32 -9.65 18.26
N LEU A 63 -5.83 -8.45 17.94
CA LEU A 63 -5.45 -7.47 18.94
C LEU A 63 -6.69 -7.03 19.71
N ALA A 64 -6.51 -6.88 21.03
CA ALA A 64 -7.52 -6.29 21.88
C ALA A 64 -7.64 -4.79 21.58
N GLY A 65 -8.87 -4.28 21.66
CA GLY A 65 -9.23 -2.90 21.34
C GLY A 65 -10.25 -2.81 20.21
N ASP A 66 -11.11 -1.80 20.28
CA ASP A 66 -12.13 -1.52 19.27
C ASP A 66 -11.53 -0.72 18.11
N SER A 67 -10.51 0.09 18.39
CA SER A 67 -9.64 0.70 17.38
C SER A 67 -8.18 0.79 17.85
N VAL A 68 -7.26 0.83 16.88
CA VAL A 68 -5.85 1.11 17.12
C VAL A 68 -5.37 2.16 16.13
N THR A 69 -4.94 3.31 16.62
CA THR A 69 -4.37 4.39 15.80
C THR A 69 -2.88 4.52 16.06
N ILE A 70 -2.05 4.48 15.01
CA ILE A 70 -0.61 4.72 15.11
C ILE A 70 -0.31 6.16 14.71
N ASN A 71 -0.21 7.05 15.71
CA ASN A 71 0.10 8.47 15.50
C ASN A 71 1.61 8.69 15.33
N SER A 72 2.42 8.00 16.14
CA SER A 72 3.88 8.03 16.04
C SER A 72 4.48 6.71 16.53
N GLY A 73 5.80 6.54 16.37
CA GLY A 73 6.47 5.28 16.69
C GLY A 73 6.06 4.17 15.72
N TYR A 74 5.84 2.97 16.25
CA TYR A 74 5.38 1.84 15.44
C TYR A 74 4.55 0.83 16.25
N LEU A 75 3.67 0.11 15.54
CA LEU A 75 3.18 -1.20 15.98
C LEU A 75 3.95 -2.27 15.22
N ARG A 76 4.64 -3.16 15.96
CA ARG A 76 5.41 -4.26 15.36
C ARG A 76 4.80 -5.61 15.67
N PHE A 77 4.66 -6.42 14.63
CA PHE A 77 4.36 -7.84 14.75
C PHE A 77 5.61 -8.67 14.57
N THR A 78 6.00 -9.42 15.60
CA THR A 78 7.20 -10.25 15.60
C THR A 78 6.84 -11.73 15.63
N GLY A 79 7.10 -12.45 14.54
CA GLY A 79 6.94 -13.90 14.45
C GLY A 79 8.14 -14.61 15.07
N ASN A 80 7.89 -15.53 16.01
CA ASN A 80 8.94 -16.18 16.81
C ASN A 80 8.97 -17.70 16.68
N ALA A 81 7.86 -18.35 16.34
CA ALA A 81 7.79 -19.82 16.32
C ALA A 81 8.07 -20.34 14.90
N PRO A 82 9.04 -21.24 14.65
CA PRO A 82 9.22 -21.84 13.32
C PRO A 82 7.91 -22.53 12.91
N SER A 83 7.18 -21.95 11.96
CA SER A 83 5.91 -22.52 11.52
C SER A 83 5.84 -22.47 10.02
N SER A 84 5.45 -23.60 9.43
CA SER A 84 4.96 -23.69 8.06
C SER A 84 3.62 -22.95 7.89
N SER A 85 2.94 -22.64 9.00
CA SER A 85 1.67 -21.91 9.01
C SER A 85 1.90 -20.40 9.02
N ALA A 86 1.11 -19.70 8.20
CA ALA A 86 1.05 -18.24 8.22
C ALA A 86 0.50 -17.73 9.57
N SER A 87 0.99 -16.58 10.01
CA SER A 87 0.38 -15.86 11.14
C SER A 87 -0.71 -14.94 10.62
N ASN A 88 -1.93 -15.07 11.14
CA ASN A 88 -3.07 -14.24 10.74
C ASN A 88 -3.37 -13.23 11.84
N ILE A 89 -3.38 -11.96 11.46
CA ILE A 89 -3.36 -10.83 12.37
C ILE A 89 -4.60 -10.00 12.08
N THR A 90 -5.44 -9.81 13.09
CA THR A 90 -6.58 -8.89 13.03
C THR A 90 -6.34 -7.74 13.99
N VAL A 91 -6.49 -6.51 13.48
CA VAL A 91 -6.49 -5.29 14.29
C VAL A 91 -7.77 -4.54 13.95
N ASN A 92 -8.66 -4.39 14.93
CA ASN A 92 -9.92 -3.69 14.70
C ASN A 92 -9.64 -2.21 14.38
N ASN A 93 -10.31 -1.70 13.34
CA ASN A 93 -10.27 -0.29 12.93
C ASN A 93 -8.86 0.33 12.97
N LEU A 94 -7.88 -0.36 12.39
CA LEU A 94 -6.50 0.13 12.34
C LEU A 94 -6.40 1.42 11.52
N ALA A 95 -5.77 2.44 12.09
CA ALA A 95 -5.45 3.69 11.40
C ALA A 95 -3.95 4.00 11.49
N LEU A 96 -3.35 4.36 10.35
CA LEU A 96 -1.99 4.89 10.25
C LEU A 96 -2.08 6.41 10.09
N ASN A 97 -1.72 7.12 11.15
CA ASN A 97 -1.80 8.57 11.25
C ASN A 97 -0.42 9.18 11.57
N GLY A 98 0.60 8.75 10.83
CA GLY A 98 1.97 9.30 10.90
C GLY A 98 3.00 8.29 11.39
N GLY A 99 2.56 7.21 12.01
CA GLY A 99 3.41 6.14 12.50
C GLY A 99 3.72 5.07 11.47
N ARG A 100 4.20 3.92 11.97
CA ARG A 100 4.57 2.77 11.15
C ARG A 100 3.95 1.47 11.59
N LEU A 101 3.68 0.62 10.62
CA LEU A 101 3.36 -0.77 10.83
C LEU A 101 4.58 -1.63 10.46
N ASP A 102 5.17 -2.32 11.42
CA ASP A 102 6.38 -3.12 11.25
C ASP A 102 6.04 -4.63 11.30
N PHE A 103 6.61 -5.42 10.40
CA PHE A 103 6.56 -6.87 10.42
C PHE A 103 7.98 -7.43 10.51
N ARG A 104 8.19 -8.37 11.43
CA ARG A 104 9.52 -8.91 11.74
C ARG A 104 9.47 -10.41 11.97
N SER A 105 10.57 -11.09 11.63
CA SER A 105 10.89 -12.42 12.16
C SER A 105 12.00 -12.30 13.19
N SER A 106 11.86 -12.94 14.36
CA SER A 106 12.96 -13.00 15.35
C SER A 106 13.95 -14.14 15.08
N ASN A 107 13.76 -14.90 14.00
CA ASN A 107 14.64 -15.97 13.59
C ASN A 107 14.80 -16.03 12.06
N GLN A 108 15.79 -16.81 11.63
CA GLN A 108 16.22 -16.95 10.24
C GLN A 108 15.31 -17.83 9.37
N TYR A 109 14.01 -17.87 9.62
CA TYR A 109 13.09 -18.69 8.83
C TYR A 109 12.28 -17.85 7.86
N ALA A 110 11.96 -18.44 6.71
CA ALA A 110 10.97 -17.86 5.82
C ALA A 110 9.63 -17.69 6.56
N ARG A 111 9.02 -16.51 6.44
CA ARG A 111 7.76 -16.20 7.13
C ARG A 111 6.65 -15.82 6.19
N THR A 112 5.43 -16.16 6.60
CA THR A 112 4.21 -15.60 6.04
C THR A 112 3.40 -14.96 7.18
N MET A 113 3.05 -13.69 7.01
CA MET A 113 2.19 -12.94 7.92
C MET A 113 1.06 -12.30 7.12
N ASN A 114 -0.16 -12.42 7.61
CA ASN A 114 -1.35 -11.88 6.97
C ASN A 114 -1.97 -10.85 7.90
N LEU A 115 -2.06 -9.60 7.47
CA LEU A 115 -2.95 -8.63 8.09
C LEU A 115 -4.33 -8.79 7.44
N VAL A 116 -5.24 -9.41 8.19
CA VAL A 116 -6.59 -9.78 7.73
C VAL A 116 -7.51 -8.56 7.73
N SER A 117 -7.36 -7.70 8.74
CA SER A 117 -8.13 -6.46 8.85
C SER A 117 -7.68 -5.42 7.84
N GLY A 118 -8.62 -4.57 7.40
CA GLY A 118 -8.29 -3.36 6.65
C GLY A 118 -7.66 -2.30 7.53
N PHE A 119 -7.16 -1.23 6.92
CA PHE A 119 -6.70 -0.06 7.64
C PHE A 119 -6.90 1.24 6.84
N ASN A 120 -6.93 2.36 7.55
CA ASN A 120 -6.99 3.70 6.98
C ASN A 120 -5.62 4.38 7.07
N VAL A 121 -5.23 5.12 6.02
CA VAL A 121 -4.02 5.95 6.00
C VAL A 121 -4.43 7.41 5.90
N SER A 122 -4.48 8.10 7.05
CA SER A 122 -4.92 9.50 7.14
C SER A 122 -3.78 10.49 6.88
N THR A 123 -2.55 10.10 7.18
CA THR A 123 -1.34 10.91 6.94
C THR A 123 -0.19 10.02 6.49
N ASP A 124 0.88 10.65 6.01
CA ASP A 124 2.08 9.96 5.52
C ASP A 124 2.60 8.97 6.57
N SER A 125 2.64 7.69 6.18
CA SER A 125 2.90 6.57 7.08
C SER A 125 3.81 5.53 6.40
N GLN A 126 4.28 4.55 7.17
CA GLN A 126 5.19 3.52 6.66
C GLN A 126 4.70 2.10 6.99
N ILE A 127 4.92 1.19 6.05
CA ILE A 127 4.96 -0.24 6.31
C ILE A 127 6.42 -0.67 6.21
N ARG A 128 6.93 -1.37 7.23
CA ARG A 128 8.29 -1.91 7.23
C ARG A 128 8.26 -3.41 7.35
N ILE A 129 9.05 -4.08 6.51
CA ILE A 129 9.28 -5.52 6.62
C ILE A 129 10.76 -5.74 6.89
N GLY A 130 11.04 -6.36 8.02
CA GLY A 130 12.36 -6.71 8.50
C GLY A 130 13.04 -5.65 9.37
N ASP A 131 14.21 -5.99 9.88
CA ASP A 131 14.96 -5.20 10.87
C ASP A 131 16.48 -5.14 10.62
N GLY A 132 16.96 -5.66 9.48
CA GLY A 132 18.40 -5.67 9.14
C GLY A 132 19.20 -6.75 9.86
N GLY A 133 18.54 -7.70 10.53
CA GLY A 133 19.13 -8.96 10.99
C GLY A 133 19.07 -10.06 9.94
N GLU A 134 19.54 -11.26 10.29
CA GLU A 134 19.56 -12.44 9.42
C GLU A 134 18.13 -12.91 9.07
N GLN A 135 17.53 -12.32 8.03
CA GLN A 135 16.18 -12.61 7.58
C GLN A 135 16.19 -12.88 6.09
N PHE A 136 16.03 -14.14 5.71
CA PHE A 136 16.17 -14.56 4.32
C PHE A 136 14.95 -14.18 3.45
N VAL A 137 13.73 -14.46 3.92
CA VAL A 137 12.49 -14.17 3.15
C VAL A 137 11.31 -13.89 4.09
N MET A 138 10.63 -12.76 3.90
CA MET A 138 9.34 -12.47 4.54
C MET A 138 8.27 -12.24 3.48
N ASN A 139 7.12 -12.87 3.66
CA ASN A 139 5.92 -12.62 2.89
C ASN A 139 4.88 -12.02 3.82
N VAL A 140 4.57 -10.74 3.62
CA VAL A 140 3.45 -10.08 4.29
C VAL A 140 2.32 -9.96 3.29
N SER A 141 1.10 -10.30 3.69
CA SER A 141 -0.11 -10.14 2.89
C SER A 141 -1.06 -9.18 3.58
N LEU A 142 -1.50 -8.15 2.86
CA LEU A 142 -2.55 -7.22 3.27
C LEU A 142 -3.85 -7.66 2.59
N GLN A 143 -4.73 -8.31 3.36
CA GLN A 143 -5.95 -8.94 2.85
C GLN A 143 -7.16 -8.02 3.01
N GLY A 144 -7.15 -7.18 4.03
CA GLY A 144 -8.18 -6.18 4.26
C GLY A 144 -8.06 -4.98 3.33
N ASN A 145 -9.17 -4.25 3.18
CA ASN A 145 -9.20 -3.05 2.36
C ASN A 145 -8.33 -1.94 2.97
N ILE A 146 -7.57 -1.24 2.14
CA ILE A 146 -6.77 -0.07 2.49
C ILE A 146 -7.52 1.16 1.98
N THR A 147 -7.67 2.17 2.82
CA THR A 147 -8.38 3.42 2.50
C THR A 147 -7.59 4.65 2.91
N GLY A 148 -8.04 5.82 2.48
CA GLY A 148 -7.42 7.10 2.85
C GLY A 148 -6.51 7.66 1.77
N SER A 149 -5.85 8.77 2.09
CA SER A 149 -5.13 9.60 1.13
C SER A 149 -3.72 10.01 1.57
N GLY A 150 -3.31 9.68 2.80
CA GLY A 150 -1.93 9.88 3.23
C GLY A 150 -0.98 8.99 2.42
N ASN A 151 0.26 9.42 2.19
CA ASN A 151 1.21 8.61 1.43
C ASN A 151 1.65 7.38 2.23
N LEU A 152 1.97 6.28 1.54
CA LEU A 152 2.40 5.03 2.16
C LEU A 152 3.76 4.63 1.64
N ASN A 153 4.74 4.61 2.53
CA ASN A 153 6.09 4.18 2.21
C ASN A 153 6.26 2.71 2.62
N PHE A 154 6.51 1.81 1.67
CA PHE A 154 6.92 0.44 1.94
C PHE A 154 8.45 0.37 1.99
N VAL A 155 8.99 0.05 3.17
CA VAL A 155 10.43 -0.13 3.37
C VAL A 155 10.76 -1.59 3.65
N SER A 156 11.57 -2.18 2.78
CA SER A 156 12.21 -3.46 3.05
C SER A 156 13.54 -3.26 3.77
N ASN A 157 13.79 -4.12 4.75
CA ASN A 157 15.03 -4.16 5.50
C ASN A 157 15.48 -5.62 5.68
N GLY A 158 15.73 -6.28 4.53
CA GLY A 158 16.25 -7.63 4.46
C GLY A 158 17.77 -7.63 4.41
N GLY A 159 18.38 -8.22 5.44
CA GLY A 159 19.83 -8.29 5.59
C GLY A 159 20.35 -9.69 5.26
N ASN A 160 21.26 -9.74 4.28
CA ASN A 160 22.41 -10.66 4.14
C ASN A 160 22.88 -10.78 2.67
N GLY A 161 22.06 -10.44 1.68
CA GLY A 161 22.45 -10.42 0.28
C GLY A 161 21.39 -9.90 -0.67
N SER A 162 21.77 -9.77 -1.96
CA SER A 162 20.85 -9.35 -3.02
C SER A 162 19.72 -10.32 -3.30
N ASP A 163 19.85 -11.57 -2.82
CA ASP A 163 18.87 -12.64 -3.04
C ASP A 163 17.75 -12.61 -1.99
N ASP A 164 17.92 -11.85 -0.90
CA ASP A 164 16.90 -11.73 0.14
C ASP A 164 15.74 -10.85 -0.34
N LYS A 165 14.52 -11.33 -0.10
CA LYS A 165 13.29 -10.71 -0.61
C LYS A 165 12.29 -10.46 0.51
N MET A 166 11.90 -9.20 0.63
CA MET A 166 10.80 -8.77 1.49
C MET A 166 9.59 -8.48 0.61
N ASN A 167 8.61 -9.37 0.67
CA ASN A 167 7.45 -9.35 -0.19
C ASN A 167 6.26 -8.76 0.57
N LEU A 168 5.75 -7.63 0.10
CA LEU A 168 4.45 -7.09 0.50
C LEU A 168 3.43 -7.45 -0.59
N ASN A 169 2.43 -8.22 -0.23
CA ASN A 169 1.39 -8.71 -1.15
C ASN A 169 0.10 -7.98 -0.84
N ILE A 170 -0.48 -7.32 -1.85
CA ILE A 170 -1.81 -6.73 -1.74
C ILE A 170 -2.79 -7.68 -2.40
N THR A 171 -3.63 -8.32 -1.59
CA THR A 171 -4.59 -9.34 -2.05
C THR A 171 -6.03 -8.89 -1.93
N SER A 172 -6.24 -7.59 -1.66
CA SER A 172 -7.57 -6.96 -1.65
C SER A 172 -7.77 -6.22 -2.96
N ALA A 173 -8.95 -6.38 -3.56
CA ALA A 173 -9.30 -5.73 -4.82
C ALA A 173 -9.98 -4.37 -4.58
N ASN A 174 -9.87 -3.45 -5.55
CA ASN A 174 -10.56 -2.17 -5.57
C ASN A 174 -10.33 -1.36 -4.29
N LEU A 175 -9.06 -1.13 -3.96
CA LEU A 175 -8.72 -0.37 -2.76
C LEU A 175 -9.34 1.03 -2.80
N GLY A 176 -9.94 1.44 -1.68
CA GLY A 176 -10.43 2.82 -1.48
C GLY A 176 -9.31 3.82 -1.16
N TYR A 177 -8.08 3.52 -1.56
CA TYR A 177 -6.88 4.28 -1.27
C TYR A 177 -6.54 5.21 -2.44
N SER A 178 -6.19 6.45 -2.14
CA SER A 178 -5.85 7.48 -3.13
C SER A 178 -4.50 8.17 -2.84
N GLY A 179 -3.79 7.77 -1.78
CA GLY A 179 -2.46 8.26 -1.49
C GLY A 179 -1.41 7.68 -2.45
N ASN A 180 -0.21 8.25 -2.46
CA ASN A 180 0.88 7.71 -3.27
C ASN A 180 1.60 6.58 -2.53
N TRP A 181 2.20 5.68 -3.30
CA TRP A 181 3.11 4.65 -2.82
C TRP A 181 4.56 5.07 -3.07
N SER A 182 5.43 4.76 -2.12
CA SER A 182 6.88 4.77 -2.31
C SER A 182 7.44 3.45 -1.84
N ILE A 183 8.34 2.84 -2.60
CA ILE A 183 9.00 1.59 -2.21
C ILE A 183 10.50 1.83 -2.17
N ASN A 184 11.17 1.37 -1.10
CA ASN A 184 12.61 1.42 -1.00
C ASN A 184 13.15 0.25 -0.17
N SER A 185 14.31 -0.28 -0.55
CA SER A 185 15.12 -1.11 0.35
C SER A 185 16.21 -0.27 1.00
N ILE A 186 16.38 -0.42 2.32
CA ILE A 186 17.46 0.24 3.07
C ILE A 186 18.67 -0.68 3.30
N ASP A 187 18.61 -1.92 2.81
CA ASP A 187 19.67 -2.92 2.94
C ASP A 187 19.96 -3.59 1.57
N SER A 188 20.77 -4.64 1.58
CA SER A 188 21.25 -5.43 0.45
C SER A 188 20.16 -6.16 -0.33
N GLY A 189 19.07 -6.57 0.33
CA GLY A 189 17.93 -7.24 -0.31
C GLY A 189 17.00 -6.31 -1.08
N TYR A 190 15.97 -6.90 -1.68
CA TYR A 190 14.92 -6.20 -2.45
C TYR A 190 13.58 -6.13 -1.69
N GLY A 191 12.88 -5.02 -1.89
CA GLY A 191 11.47 -4.86 -1.48
C GLY A 191 10.55 -5.08 -2.67
N TYR A 192 9.78 -6.16 -2.66
CA TYR A 192 8.81 -6.48 -3.71
C TYR A 192 7.40 -6.15 -3.25
N LEU A 193 6.71 -5.28 -3.99
CA LEU A 193 5.27 -5.09 -3.87
C LEU A 193 4.56 -5.89 -4.96
N TYR A 194 3.70 -6.80 -4.55
CA TYR A 194 2.88 -7.62 -5.43
C TYR A 194 1.44 -7.10 -5.43
N ALA A 195 0.98 -6.62 -6.58
CA ALA A 195 -0.41 -6.26 -6.82
C ALA A 195 -1.20 -7.51 -7.27
N ASN A 196 -1.61 -8.34 -6.31
CA ASN A 196 -2.19 -9.67 -6.54
C ASN A 196 -3.72 -9.66 -6.66
N SER A 197 -4.33 -8.51 -6.93
CA SER A 197 -5.78 -8.35 -7.10
C SER A 197 -6.07 -7.18 -8.04
N ALA A 198 -7.30 -7.12 -8.57
CA ALA A 198 -7.73 -6.02 -9.43
C ALA A 198 -7.66 -4.68 -8.69
N ASN A 199 -7.09 -3.64 -9.32
CA ASN A 199 -6.95 -2.29 -8.72
C ASN A 199 -6.33 -2.32 -7.31
N ALA A 200 -5.35 -3.21 -7.10
CA ALA A 200 -4.82 -3.54 -5.78
C ALA A 200 -3.97 -2.43 -5.15
N LEU A 201 -3.67 -1.35 -5.86
CA LEU A 201 -2.84 -0.26 -5.34
C LEU A 201 -3.61 1.06 -5.18
N GLY A 202 -4.92 1.06 -5.47
CA GLY A 202 -5.74 2.26 -5.42
C GLY A 202 -5.47 3.21 -6.58
N SER A 203 -5.76 4.49 -6.37
CA SER A 203 -5.81 5.51 -7.45
C SER A 203 -4.65 6.50 -7.45
N GLY A 204 -3.68 6.37 -6.55
CA GLY A 204 -2.50 7.25 -6.50
C GLY A 204 -1.45 6.92 -7.55
N SER A 205 -0.25 7.46 -7.36
CA SER A 205 0.95 7.09 -8.12
C SER A 205 1.89 6.21 -7.28
N LEU A 206 2.84 5.54 -7.93
CA LEU A 206 3.84 4.70 -7.27
C LEU A 206 5.26 5.09 -7.68
N THR A 207 6.14 5.24 -6.69
CA THR A 207 7.58 5.47 -6.91
C THR A 207 8.40 4.26 -6.44
N LEU A 208 9.20 3.73 -7.36
CA LEU A 208 10.21 2.70 -7.11
C LEU A 208 11.58 3.36 -6.90
N ASN A 209 12.12 3.25 -5.69
CA ASN A 209 13.46 3.74 -5.33
C ASN A 209 14.54 2.66 -5.47
N THR A 210 15.48 2.62 -4.54
CA THR A 210 16.60 1.68 -4.55
C THR A 210 16.11 0.27 -4.20
N ARG A 211 16.52 -0.71 -5.01
CA ARG A 211 16.24 -2.15 -4.85
C ARG A 211 14.77 -2.42 -4.53
N SER A 212 13.90 -1.80 -5.30
CA SER A 212 12.45 -1.92 -5.16
C SER A 212 11.84 -2.50 -6.43
N ALA A 213 10.87 -3.38 -6.27
CA ALA A 213 10.16 -3.99 -7.37
C ALA A 213 8.64 -3.85 -7.21
N LEU A 214 7.95 -3.57 -8.31
CA LEU A 214 6.50 -3.73 -8.45
C LEU A 214 6.22 -4.89 -9.40
N VAL A 215 5.35 -5.81 -8.99
CA VAL A 215 4.89 -6.93 -9.82
C VAL A 215 3.38 -6.84 -10.01
N ALA A 216 2.95 -6.77 -11.27
CA ALA A 216 1.54 -6.82 -11.68
C ALA A 216 0.98 -8.25 -11.61
N GLY A 217 0.80 -8.77 -10.39
CA GLY A 217 0.56 -10.18 -10.12
C GLY A 217 -0.83 -10.69 -10.55
N ALA A 218 -1.81 -9.80 -10.74
CA ALA A 218 -3.14 -10.14 -11.22
C ALA A 218 -3.58 -9.29 -12.42
N THR A 219 -4.55 -9.79 -13.18
CA THR A 219 -5.21 -9.04 -14.25
C THR A 219 -5.83 -7.76 -13.70
N THR A 220 -5.71 -6.65 -14.43
CA THR A 220 -6.20 -5.31 -14.03
C THR A 220 -5.60 -4.77 -12.71
N SER A 221 -4.49 -5.34 -12.23
CA SER A 221 -3.94 -4.99 -10.92
C SER A 221 -3.45 -3.55 -10.80
N LEU A 222 -3.00 -2.98 -11.92
CA LEU A 222 -2.46 -1.62 -12.02
C LEU A 222 -3.41 -0.63 -12.71
N ASP A 223 -4.57 -1.07 -13.19
CA ASP A 223 -5.43 -0.25 -14.08
C ASP A 223 -5.99 1.00 -13.38
N SER A 224 -6.06 1.02 -12.05
CA SER A 224 -6.46 2.20 -11.29
C SER A 224 -5.33 3.19 -11.00
N LEU A 225 -4.05 2.80 -11.14
CA LEU A 225 -2.92 3.67 -10.81
C LEU A 225 -2.79 4.81 -11.81
N GLN A 226 -2.53 6.01 -11.30
CA GLN A 226 -2.22 7.19 -12.14
C GLN A 226 -0.85 7.10 -12.81
N GLY A 227 0.09 6.37 -12.23
CA GLY A 227 1.39 6.20 -12.85
C GLY A 227 2.42 5.52 -11.97
N VAL A 228 3.53 5.14 -12.60
CA VAL A 228 4.66 4.46 -11.98
C VAL A 228 5.95 5.18 -12.36
N THR A 229 6.81 5.47 -11.38
CA THR A 229 8.14 6.06 -11.60
C THR A 229 9.23 5.09 -11.13
N LEU A 230 10.22 4.82 -11.99
CA LEU A 230 11.43 4.06 -11.64
C LEU A 230 12.60 5.04 -11.55
N THR A 231 13.21 5.16 -10.37
CA THR A 231 14.20 6.21 -10.09
C THR A 231 15.64 5.72 -10.14
N THR A 232 15.91 4.42 -9.94
CA THR A 232 17.28 3.90 -9.86
C THR A 232 17.48 2.70 -10.79
N SER A 233 18.74 2.36 -11.08
CA SER A 233 19.10 1.18 -11.87
C SER A 233 18.66 -0.15 -11.24
N THR A 234 18.28 -0.14 -9.96
CA THR A 234 17.78 -1.29 -9.20
C THR A 234 16.28 -1.26 -8.97
N SER A 235 15.57 -0.30 -9.60
CA SER A 235 14.10 -0.28 -9.63
C SER A 235 13.61 -1.25 -10.70
N ILE A 236 12.57 -2.04 -10.41
CA ILE A 236 12.02 -3.03 -11.34
C ILE A 236 10.50 -2.89 -11.42
N LEU A 237 9.96 -2.71 -12.63
CA LEU A 237 8.54 -2.90 -12.91
C LEU A 237 8.37 -4.17 -13.74
N GLN A 238 7.62 -5.13 -13.23
CA GLN A 238 7.33 -6.39 -13.91
C GLN A 238 5.84 -6.50 -14.23
N LEU A 239 5.52 -6.52 -15.53
CA LEU A 239 4.16 -6.59 -16.06
C LEU A 239 3.76 -8.02 -16.40
N THR A 240 3.73 -8.90 -15.39
CA THR A 240 3.24 -10.29 -15.53
C THR A 240 1.78 -10.39 -15.98
N ASN A 241 1.02 -9.30 -15.85
CA ASN A 241 -0.27 -9.09 -16.48
C ASN A 241 -0.26 -7.71 -17.12
N ALA A 242 -1.09 -7.53 -18.14
CA ALA A 242 -1.30 -6.25 -18.82
C ALA A 242 -1.65 -5.12 -17.84
N TRP A 243 -1.05 -3.95 -18.06
CA TRP A 243 -1.46 -2.69 -17.46
C TRP A 243 -2.24 -1.89 -18.50
N VAL A 244 -3.56 -1.73 -18.31
CA VAL A 244 -4.43 -1.03 -19.25
C VAL A 244 -5.02 0.20 -18.57
N ASN A 245 -4.32 1.31 -18.68
CA ASN A 245 -4.83 2.61 -18.22
C ASN A 245 -4.38 3.73 -19.16
N HIS A 246 -5.34 4.20 -19.96
CA HIS A 246 -5.14 5.23 -20.98
C HIS A 246 -4.75 6.60 -20.43
N ALA A 247 -4.93 6.83 -19.13
CA ALA A 247 -4.55 8.06 -18.45
C ALA A 247 -3.29 7.88 -17.58
N ALA A 248 -2.70 6.68 -17.52
CA ALA A 248 -1.53 6.43 -16.70
C ALA A 248 -0.24 6.87 -17.39
N SER A 249 0.74 7.28 -16.56
CA SER A 249 2.10 7.58 -16.99
C SER A 249 3.12 6.56 -16.46
N LEU A 250 4.05 6.13 -17.29
CA LEU A 250 5.27 5.43 -16.88
C LEU A 250 6.48 6.36 -17.05
N ASN A 251 7.19 6.65 -15.97
CA ASN A 251 8.42 7.45 -16.01
C ASN A 251 9.62 6.61 -15.56
N MET A 252 10.47 6.24 -16.51
CA MET A 252 11.70 5.50 -16.25
C MET A 252 12.91 6.44 -16.26
N GLN A 253 13.37 6.87 -15.09
CA GLN A 253 14.64 7.60 -14.96
C GLN A 253 15.83 6.62 -15.08
N ALA A 254 15.68 5.44 -14.50
CA ALA A 254 16.58 4.29 -14.61
C ALA A 254 15.81 3.01 -14.25
N GLY A 255 16.45 1.84 -14.37
CA GLY A 255 15.90 0.58 -13.88
C GLY A 255 15.51 -0.39 -14.98
N THR A 256 14.71 -1.40 -14.60
CA THR A 256 14.25 -2.47 -15.49
C THR A 256 12.73 -2.43 -15.67
N LEU A 257 12.29 -2.45 -16.92
CA LEU A 257 10.91 -2.76 -17.31
C LEU A 257 10.88 -4.16 -17.92
N ASP A 258 10.25 -5.08 -17.21
CA ASP A 258 10.00 -6.43 -17.70
C ASP A 258 8.56 -6.53 -18.23
N LEU A 259 8.41 -6.62 -19.55
CA LEU A 259 7.13 -6.71 -20.24
C LEU A 259 6.49 -8.11 -20.12
N ALA A 260 7.22 -9.08 -19.53
CA ALA A 260 6.81 -10.48 -19.47
C ALA A 260 6.28 -10.96 -20.84
N ASP A 261 5.07 -11.51 -20.92
CA ASP A 261 4.41 -11.95 -22.16
C ASP A 261 3.08 -11.22 -22.43
N SER A 262 2.81 -10.13 -21.71
CA SER A 262 1.53 -9.41 -21.75
C SER A 262 1.63 -8.07 -22.49
N ASP A 263 0.56 -7.68 -23.18
CA ASP A 263 0.47 -6.40 -23.88
C ASP A 263 -0.19 -5.34 -22.99
N SER A 264 0.49 -4.22 -22.76
CA SER A 264 0.04 -3.12 -21.92
C SER A 264 -0.32 -1.87 -22.75
N ILE A 265 -1.23 -1.03 -22.26
CA ILE A 265 -1.66 0.21 -22.92
C ILE A 265 -1.66 1.34 -21.90
N ILE A 266 -0.85 2.37 -22.13
CA ILE A 266 -0.70 3.54 -21.26
C ILE A 266 -0.75 4.86 -22.03
N GLY A 267 -1.03 5.96 -21.32
CA GLY A 267 -1.17 7.29 -21.90
C GLY A 267 0.17 8.02 -22.14
N ASP A 268 1.11 7.93 -21.19
CA ASP A 268 2.43 8.55 -21.35
C ASP A 268 3.54 7.60 -20.93
N PHE A 269 4.64 7.62 -21.68
CA PHE A 269 5.85 6.87 -21.35
C PHE A 269 7.07 7.74 -21.63
N SER A 270 7.84 8.05 -20.60
CA SER A 270 9.13 8.72 -20.73
C SER A 270 10.30 7.88 -20.23
N ILE A 271 11.42 7.92 -20.96
CA ILE A 271 12.69 7.29 -20.56
C ILE A 271 13.76 8.38 -20.44
N ASN A 272 14.30 8.54 -19.23
CA ASN A 272 15.34 9.52 -18.90
C ASN A 272 14.98 10.94 -19.39
N GLY A 273 13.72 11.34 -19.17
CA GLY A 273 13.17 12.63 -19.60
C GLY A 273 12.75 12.74 -21.07
N ASN A 274 12.95 11.70 -21.89
CA ASN A 274 12.50 11.67 -23.28
C ASN A 274 11.13 11.00 -23.36
N SER A 275 10.08 11.75 -23.70
CA SER A 275 8.75 11.17 -23.97
C SER A 275 8.74 10.38 -25.27
N LEU A 276 8.11 9.22 -25.26
CA LEU A 276 7.93 8.37 -26.43
C LEU A 276 6.75 8.86 -27.27
N ALA A 277 6.85 8.65 -28.58
CA ALA A 277 5.72 8.89 -29.47
C ALA A 277 4.65 7.83 -29.25
N ALA A 278 3.43 8.10 -29.73
CA ALA A 278 2.38 7.09 -29.74
C ALA A 278 2.74 5.97 -30.73
N ASP A 279 3.02 4.77 -30.21
CA ASP A 279 3.32 3.55 -30.96
C ASP A 279 3.24 2.34 -30.02
N THR A 280 3.39 1.14 -30.58
CA THR A 280 3.60 -0.10 -29.83
C THR A 280 5.07 -0.45 -29.82
N TYR A 281 5.62 -0.61 -28.62
CA TYR A 281 7.02 -0.93 -28.41
C TYR A 281 7.16 -2.31 -27.76
N ASP A 282 8.02 -3.16 -28.33
CA ASP A 282 8.54 -4.34 -27.64
C ASP A 282 9.88 -4.02 -26.95
N SER A 283 10.47 -4.99 -26.26
CA SER A 283 11.74 -4.82 -25.54
C SER A 283 12.91 -4.44 -26.47
N ALA A 284 12.91 -4.93 -27.72
CA ALA A 284 13.96 -4.62 -28.70
C ALA A 284 13.83 -3.19 -29.22
N ALA A 285 12.61 -2.74 -29.53
CA ALA A 285 12.30 -1.39 -29.96
C ALA A 285 12.67 -0.36 -28.88
N LEU A 286 12.30 -0.62 -27.62
CA LEU A 286 12.67 0.23 -26.48
C LEU A 286 14.19 0.32 -26.31
N SER A 287 14.89 -0.81 -26.41
CA SER A 287 16.36 -0.86 -26.32
C SER A 287 17.02 -0.09 -27.48
N ALA A 288 16.45 -0.16 -28.69
CA ALA A 288 16.97 0.51 -29.87
C ALA A 288 16.85 2.04 -29.82
N LEU A 289 15.94 2.60 -28.99
CA LEU A 289 15.84 4.04 -28.77
C LEU A 289 17.12 4.62 -28.13
N GLY A 290 17.85 3.83 -27.35
CA GLY A 290 19.12 4.25 -26.72
C GLY A 290 18.97 5.29 -25.61
N PHE A 291 17.76 5.51 -25.06
CA PHE A 291 17.50 6.49 -24.00
C PHE A 291 17.92 6.01 -22.59
N GLY A 292 18.39 4.77 -22.47
CA GLY A 292 18.73 4.11 -21.20
C GLY A 292 17.65 3.14 -20.74
N GLY A 293 17.80 2.60 -19.53
CA GLY A 293 16.93 1.54 -19.00
C GLY A 293 17.34 0.14 -19.44
N ASN A 294 16.73 -0.86 -18.81
CA ASN A 294 16.86 -2.27 -19.16
C ASN A 294 15.46 -2.81 -19.50
N PHE A 295 15.32 -3.46 -20.65
CA PHE A 295 14.03 -3.95 -21.14
C PHE A 295 14.10 -5.45 -21.38
N THR A 296 13.15 -6.19 -20.81
CA THR A 296 13.07 -7.65 -20.95
C THR A 296 11.65 -8.09 -21.28
N GLY A 297 11.48 -9.38 -21.60
CA GLY A 297 10.19 -9.95 -21.97
C GLY A 297 9.90 -9.89 -23.47
N THR A 298 8.81 -10.55 -23.85
CA THR A 298 8.27 -10.68 -25.21
C THR A 298 6.93 -9.96 -25.40
N GLY A 299 6.32 -9.45 -24.32
CA GLY A 299 5.13 -8.60 -24.39
C GLY A 299 5.43 -7.23 -25.00
N THR A 300 4.40 -6.42 -25.15
CA THR A 300 4.51 -5.06 -25.71
C THR A 300 3.91 -4.00 -24.80
N ILE A 301 4.28 -2.74 -25.05
CA ILE A 301 3.65 -1.57 -24.45
C ILE A 301 3.22 -0.60 -25.54
N THR A 302 1.91 -0.35 -25.63
CA THR A 302 1.33 0.66 -26.51
C THR A 302 1.22 1.98 -25.75
N VAL A 303 1.88 3.00 -26.27
CA VAL A 303 1.70 4.39 -25.85
C VAL A 303 0.64 4.99 -26.75
N ILE A 304 -0.45 5.48 -26.18
CA ILE A 304 -1.49 6.20 -26.92
C ILE A 304 -1.39 7.69 -26.64
N PRO A 305 -1.80 8.57 -27.56
CA PRO A 305 -1.85 9.99 -27.26
C PRO A 305 -2.74 10.22 -26.03
N GLU A 306 -2.30 11.09 -25.10
CA GLU A 306 -3.20 11.55 -24.06
C GLU A 306 -4.50 12.04 -24.73
N PRO A 307 -5.69 11.64 -24.24
CA PRO A 307 -6.93 12.14 -24.76
C PRO A 307 -6.94 13.64 -24.58
N SER A 308 -6.64 14.38 -25.65
CA SER A 308 -6.49 15.83 -25.57
C SER A 308 -7.73 16.42 -24.90
N SER A 309 -7.53 17.24 -23.88
CA SER A 309 -8.60 17.95 -23.18
C SER A 309 -9.49 18.77 -24.14
N ALA A 310 -8.97 19.08 -25.34
CA ALA A 310 -9.70 19.66 -26.46
C ALA A 310 -10.87 18.80 -26.97
N VAL A 311 -10.74 17.47 -26.99
CA VAL A 311 -11.83 16.56 -27.42
C VAL A 311 -12.96 16.55 -26.39
N LEU A 312 -12.64 16.55 -25.10
CA LEU A 312 -13.63 16.66 -24.01
C LEU A 312 -14.32 18.03 -23.98
N GLY A 313 -13.57 19.11 -24.22
CA GLY A 313 -14.12 20.48 -24.32
C GLY A 313 -15.09 20.64 -25.50
N SER A 314 -14.80 20.01 -26.64
CA SER A 314 -15.65 20.09 -27.82
C SER A 314 -17.04 19.46 -27.62
N LEU A 315 -17.13 18.33 -26.88
CA LEU A 315 -18.40 17.69 -26.54
C LEU A 315 -19.25 18.53 -25.56
N GLY A 316 -18.60 19.22 -24.61
CA GLY A 316 -19.27 20.13 -23.67
C GLY A 316 -19.88 21.37 -24.36
N ILE A 317 -19.19 21.90 -25.37
CA ILE A 317 -19.67 23.08 -26.13
C ILE A 317 -20.90 22.73 -27.00
N PHE A 318 -20.94 21.52 -27.59
CA PHE A 318 -22.14 21.07 -28.33
C PHE A 318 -23.37 20.89 -27.43
N GLY A 319 -23.20 20.42 -26.19
CA GLY A 319 -24.29 20.30 -25.21
C GLY A 319 -24.89 21.65 -24.79
N ILE A 320 -24.06 22.68 -24.63
CA ILE A 320 -24.50 24.04 -24.29
C ILE A 320 -25.21 24.72 -25.48
N LEU A 321 -24.75 24.48 -26.71
CA LEU A 321 -25.39 25.02 -27.92
C LEU A 321 -26.77 24.39 -28.20
N LEU A 322 -26.97 23.11 -27.86
CA LEU A 322 -28.27 22.44 -28.01
C LEU A 322 -29.28 22.85 -26.92
N ARG A 323 -28.84 23.25 -25.72
CA ARG A 323 -29.73 23.75 -24.65
C ARG A 323 -30.24 25.17 -24.88
N ARG A 324 -29.58 25.96 -25.73
CA ARG A 324 -29.97 27.36 -26.01
C ARG A 324 -31.02 27.51 -27.11
N LYS A 325 -31.48 26.40 -27.71
CA LYS A 325 -32.52 26.36 -28.74
C LYS A 325 -33.84 25.72 -28.29
N ARG A 326 -34.07 25.57 -26.98
CA ARG A 326 -35.38 25.22 -26.41
C ARG A 326 -35.89 26.35 -25.53
#